data_AF-A0A7W4NFV5-F1
#
_entry.id   AF-A0A7W4NFV5-F1
#
_cell.length_a   1.000
_cell.length_b   1.000
_cell.length_c   1.000
_cell.angle_alpha   90.00
_cell.angle_beta   90.00
_cell.angle_gamma   90.00
#
_symmetry.space_group_name_H-M   'P 1'
#
loop_
_entity.id
_entity.type
_entity.pdbx_description
1 polymer ?
#
loop_
_entity_poly.entity_id
_entity_poly.type
_entity_poly.pdbx_seq_one_letter_code
_entity_poly.pdbx_strand_id
1 'polypeptide(L)' 'PMTLPDRFIDHNTQDAQYHQAGLDAPAIAACAMQALGIEKTMPQPLLKATIGQRS' A
#
# COMPACT_ATOMS: atom_id res chain seq x y z
N PRO A 1 -9.24 30.71 -19.80
CA PRO A 1 -8.24 31.58 -19.12
C PRO A 1 -7.92 30.95 -17.75
N MET A 2 -6.65 30.66 -17.46
CA MET A 2 -6.26 30.20 -16.12
C MET A 2 -5.93 31.41 -15.26
N THR A 3 -6.82 31.75 -14.33
CA THR A 3 -6.59 32.75 -13.29
C THR A 3 -5.83 32.10 -12.13
N LEU A 4 -4.82 32.78 -11.60
CA LEU A 4 -4.08 32.29 -10.43
C LEU A 4 -5.04 32.18 -9.21
N PRO A 5 -5.03 31.07 -8.45
CA PRO A 5 -5.92 30.89 -7.30
C PRO A 5 -5.62 31.90 -6.18
N ASP A 6 -6.66 32.46 -5.57
CA ASP A 6 -6.59 33.42 -4.46
C ASP A 6 -6.19 32.77 -3.10
N ARG A 7 -5.95 31.45 -3.10
CA ARG A 7 -5.57 30.67 -1.91
C ARG A 7 -4.60 29.57 -2.29
N PHE A 8 -3.75 29.20 -1.35
CA PHE A 8 -2.88 28.05 -1.51
C PHE A 8 -3.72 26.79 -1.65
N ILE A 9 -3.49 26.04 -2.72
CA ILE A 9 -4.07 24.71 -2.90
C ILE A 9 -3.03 23.75 -2.35
N ASP A 10 -3.36 23.10 -1.24
CA ASP A 10 -2.54 22.02 -0.70
C ASP A 10 -2.60 20.83 -1.66
N HIS A 11 -1.58 20.74 -2.50
CA HIS A 11 -1.37 19.57 -3.32
C HIS A 11 -0.72 18.54 -2.40
N ASN A 12 -1.43 17.45 -2.18
CA ASN A 12 -0.91 16.33 -1.40
C ASN A 12 0.49 15.94 -1.91
N THR A 13 1.35 15.44 -1.03
CA THR A 13 2.73 15.12 -1.43
C THR A 13 2.75 14.06 -2.54
N GLN A 14 3.77 14.09 -3.38
CA GLN A 14 3.91 13.16 -4.49
C GLN A 14 3.82 11.70 -4.02
N ASP A 15 4.48 11.39 -2.90
CA ASP A 15 4.44 10.06 -2.28
C ASP A 15 3.02 9.63 -1.89
N ALA A 16 2.24 10.53 -1.28
CA ALA A 16 0.87 10.24 -0.91
C ALA A 16 -0.03 10.02 -2.13
N GLN A 17 0.20 10.76 -3.22
CA GLN A 17 -0.52 10.57 -4.47
C GLN A 17 -0.17 9.21 -5.12
N TYR A 18 1.10 8.80 -5.11
CA TYR A 18 1.49 7.46 -5.59
C TYR A 18 0.87 6.36 -4.77
N HIS A 19 0.86 6.51 -3.45
CA HIS A 19 0.25 5.55 -2.53
C HIS A 19 -1.26 5.42 -2.76
N GLN A 20 -1.97 6.53 -2.97
CA GLN A 20 -3.40 6.55 -3.30
C GLN A 20 -3.71 5.91 -4.66
N ALA A 21 -2.84 6.10 -5.65
CA ALA A 21 -2.99 5.52 -6.98
C ALA A 21 -2.57 4.04 -7.04
N GLY A 22 -2.00 3.47 -5.97
CA GLY A 22 -1.44 2.12 -5.98
C GLY A 22 -0.22 1.97 -6.89
N LEU A 23 0.51 3.07 -7.09
CA LEU A 23 1.76 3.11 -7.87
C LEU A 23 2.99 3.06 -6.95
N ASP A 24 2.79 2.64 -5.70
CA ASP A 24 3.83 2.50 -4.71
C ASP A 24 4.47 1.10 -4.76
N ALA A 25 5.63 0.97 -4.13
CA ALA A 25 6.37 -0.29 -4.05
C ALA A 25 5.52 -1.48 -3.53
N PRO A 26 4.71 -1.37 -2.45
CA PRO A 26 3.92 -2.50 -1.98
C PRO A 26 2.82 -2.92 -2.97
N ALA A 27 2.14 -1.98 -3.64
CA ALA A 27 1.12 -2.32 -4.64
C ALA A 27 1.74 -2.97 -5.88
N ILE A 28 2.89 -2.49 -6.34
CA ILE A 28 3.64 -3.11 -7.46
C ILE A 28 4.04 -4.55 -7.10
N ALA A 29 4.58 -4.76 -5.90
CA ALA A 29 4.98 -6.09 -5.44
C ALA A 29 3.76 -7.03 -5.34
N ALA A 30 2.63 -6.54 -4.83
CA ALA A 30 1.39 -7.30 -4.76
C ALA A 30 0.87 -7.70 -6.15
N CYS A 31 0.88 -6.76 -7.11
CA CYS A 31 0.50 -7.02 -8.50
C CYS A 31 1.40 -8.08 -9.14
N ALA A 32 2.72 -7.98 -8.95
CA ALA A 32 3.68 -8.97 -9.45
C ALA A 32 3.45 -10.36 -8.83
N MET A 33 3.24 -10.44 -7.52
CA MET A 33 2.93 -11.71 -6.83
C MET A 33 1.61 -12.33 -7.34
N GLN A 34 0.58 -11.50 -7.54
CA GLN A 34 -0.69 -11.93 -8.11
C GLN A 34 -0.51 -12.44 -9.55
N ALA A 35 0.25 -11.73 -10.39
CA ALA A 35 0.53 -12.15 -11.76
C ALA A 35 1.30 -13.47 -11.84
N LEU A 36 2.13 -13.76 -10.83
CA LEU A 36 2.85 -15.03 -10.70
C LEU A 36 2.00 -16.18 -10.12
N GLY A 37 0.73 -15.93 -9.76
CA GLY A 37 -0.12 -16.94 -9.10
C GLY A 37 0.36 -17.30 -7.69
N ILE A 38 1.19 -16.45 -7.07
CA ILE A 38 1.56 -16.58 -5.67
C ILE A 38 0.43 -15.91 -4.88
N GLU A 39 -0.70 -16.60 -4.79
CA GLU A 39 -1.78 -16.20 -3.91
C GLU A 39 -1.17 -16.08 -2.50
N LYS A 40 -1.19 -14.89 -1.91
CA LYS A 40 -0.81 -14.71 -0.50
C LYS A 40 -1.89 -15.42 0.33
N THR A 41 -1.81 -16.74 0.41
CA THR A 41 -2.78 -17.56 1.11
C THR A 41 -2.60 -17.31 2.61
N MET A 42 -3.57 -16.56 3.12
CA MET A 42 -3.92 -16.30 4.51
C MET A 42 -3.12 -15.27 5.35
N PRO A 43 -3.87 -14.42 6.08
CA PRO A 43 -3.38 -13.35 6.94
C PRO A 43 -2.89 -13.83 8.32
N GLN A 44 -2.02 -13.03 8.94
CA GLN A 44 -1.67 -13.06 10.37
C GLN A 44 -2.90 -12.86 11.28
N PRO A 45 -3.54 -13.95 11.74
CA PRO A 45 -3.62 -14.16 13.19
C PRO A 45 -3.01 -15.49 13.68
N LEU A 46 -2.73 -16.44 12.79
CA LEU A 46 -2.27 -17.79 13.17
C LEU A 46 -0.77 -17.90 13.52
N LEU A 47 0.05 -16.92 13.10
CA LEU A 47 1.50 -16.89 13.41
C LEU A 47 1.80 -16.45 14.86
N LYS A 48 0.83 -15.85 15.57
CA LYS A 48 1.05 -15.40 16.96
C LYS A 48 0.74 -16.49 18.00
N ALA A 49 -0.07 -17.48 17.66
CA ALA A 49 -0.48 -18.56 18.57
C ALA A 49 0.61 -19.64 18.74
N THR A 50 1.52 -19.79 17.78
CA THR A 50 2.50 -20.90 17.77
C THR A 50 3.82 -20.57 18.47
N ILE A 51 4.11 -19.29 18.75
CA ILE A 51 5.37 -18.84 19.38
C ILE A 51 5.26 -18.61 20.90
N GLY A 52 4.08 -18.80 21.51
CA GLY A 52 3.83 -18.56 22.94
C GLY A 52 3.55 -19.80 23.80
N GLN A 53 3.77 -21.01 23.28
CA GLN A 53 3.40 -22.27 23.95
C GLN A 53 4.56 -23.27 23.96
N ARG A 54 5.74 -22.90 24.46
CA ARG A 54 6.73 -23.88 24.95
C ARG A 54 7.41 -23.33 26.20
N SER A 55 7.42 -24.20 27.22
CA SER A 55 7.76 -24.05 28.63
C SER A 55 8.97 -23.21 28.98
#